data_AF-A0A1V5K390-F1
#
_entry.id   AF-A0A1V5K390-F1
#
_cell.length_a   1.000
_cell.length_b   1.000
_cell.length_c   1.000
_cell.angle_alpha   90.00
_cell.angle_beta   90.00
_cell.angle_gamma   90.00
#
_symmetry.space_group_name_H-M   'P 1'
#
loop_
_entity.id
_entity.type
_entity.pdbx_description
1 polymer ?
#
loop_
_entity_poly.entity_id
_entity_poly.type
_entity_poly.pdbx_seq_one_letter_code
_entity_poly.pdbx_strand_id
1 'polypeptide(L)'
;MARAKKTEPSIEAFNPSSYFPAPTLPDVSKAPKVRQSGHYVDQKLKYTYPEQRQMTIFEILDPDVIGKVEKYDVRYEGIRLTPPEERLLNGIYKLLRDKSETKDIKSPTFYKGNYDGGQITEWGGEAHKRALISLKPTEMYMAYLGRDDYSGKEIMEVNKTLEGLAGKRFLMIYDRVRSVQVNKGKTETRTDRIEKYAPLIELVKYTRDLTDEELKRLDKGDERIRQAKGEIILALNPILTDQIQTKYVEYPEDINRRMIIAVGGDAKRVTQAMHILSAWCAREISNKRYKSEINADKLPYVLKLDKYIQESRRKLIQTTIENAVQACKNLGLILDVSLEAGKAGQLKYVFTLNKDY
;
A
#
# COMPACT_ATOMS: atom_id res chain seq x y z
N MET A 1 17.42 -12.09 -43.53
CA MET A 1 16.42 -11.53 -42.58
C MET A 1 17.13 -10.61 -41.61
N ALA A 2 16.93 -9.30 -41.75
CA ALA A 2 17.58 -8.30 -40.92
C ALA A 2 16.95 -8.29 -39.51
N ARG A 3 17.79 -8.45 -38.49
CA ARG A 3 17.42 -8.27 -37.07
C ARG A 3 16.88 -6.84 -36.90
N ALA A 4 15.62 -6.72 -36.48
CA ALA A 4 15.04 -5.42 -36.13
C ALA A 4 15.92 -4.76 -35.05
N LYS A 5 16.55 -3.63 -35.38
CA LYS A 5 17.27 -2.79 -34.41
C LYS A 5 16.26 -2.41 -33.31
N LYS A 6 16.54 -2.78 -32.06
CA LYS A 6 15.88 -2.18 -30.89
C LYS A 6 16.09 -0.67 -31.01
N THR A 7 15.03 0.07 -31.30
CA THR A 7 15.02 1.53 -31.17
C THR A 7 15.28 1.85 -29.71
N GLU A 8 16.48 2.33 -29.42
CA GLU A 8 16.89 2.86 -28.13
C GLU A 8 15.95 4.02 -27.72
N PRO A 9 15.67 4.22 -26.42
CA PRO A 9 15.00 5.43 -25.97
C PRO A 9 15.89 6.62 -26.36
N SER A 10 15.40 7.49 -27.24
CA SER A 10 16.12 8.72 -27.58
C SER A 10 16.13 9.66 -26.38
N ILE A 11 17.22 10.42 -26.22
CA ILE A 11 17.41 11.48 -25.22
C ILE A 11 16.46 12.68 -25.47
N GLU A 12 15.56 12.60 -26.46
CA GLU A 12 14.57 13.65 -26.72
C GLU A 12 13.73 13.92 -25.48
N ALA A 13 13.96 15.13 -24.94
CA ALA A 13 13.53 15.72 -23.69
C ALA A 13 12.54 14.87 -22.87
N PHE A 14 13.06 14.11 -21.90
CA PHE A 14 12.31 13.84 -20.68
C PHE A 14 11.93 15.20 -20.08
N ASN A 15 10.77 15.68 -20.47
CA ASN A 15 10.17 16.89 -20.00
C ASN A 15 8.93 16.41 -19.25
N PRO A 16 8.96 16.29 -17.91
CA PRO A 16 7.72 16.19 -17.15
C PRO A 16 6.94 17.47 -17.47
N SER A 17 6.16 17.42 -18.55
CA SER A 17 5.41 18.56 -19.03
C SER A 17 4.39 18.91 -17.96
N SER A 18 4.01 20.18 -17.92
CA SER A 18 2.99 20.76 -17.07
C SER A 18 1.60 20.16 -17.34
N TYR A 19 1.44 18.83 -17.24
CA TYR A 19 0.17 18.16 -17.43
C TYR A 19 -0.86 18.72 -16.44
N PHE A 20 -0.41 19.10 -15.24
CA PHE A 20 -1.16 19.84 -14.24
C PHE A 20 -0.28 20.94 -13.63
N PRO A 21 -0.77 22.18 -13.47
CA PRO A 21 -0.04 23.23 -12.75
C PRO A 21 0.24 22.76 -11.33
N ALA A 22 1.34 23.23 -10.73
CA ALA A 22 1.68 22.93 -9.34
C ALA A 22 0.51 23.39 -8.45
N PRO A 23 -0.25 22.47 -7.84
CA PRO A 23 -1.39 22.85 -7.05
C PRO A 23 -0.93 23.42 -5.71
N THR A 24 -1.73 24.30 -5.11
CA THR A 24 -1.51 24.71 -3.73
C THR A 24 -1.92 23.57 -2.81
N LEU A 25 -0.95 22.77 -2.37
CA LEU A 25 -1.17 21.77 -1.33
C LEU A 25 -1.00 22.40 0.06
N PRO A 26 -1.71 21.91 1.08
CA PRO A 26 -1.37 22.21 2.46
C PRO A 26 0.07 21.80 2.75
N ASP A 27 0.76 22.54 3.60
CA ASP A 27 2.14 22.23 3.99
C ASP A 27 2.24 20.79 4.52
N VAL A 28 3.11 19.97 3.91
CA VAL A 28 3.32 18.57 4.27
C VAL A 28 3.92 18.46 5.68
N SER A 29 4.83 19.38 6.03
CA SER A 29 5.55 19.37 7.31
C SER A 29 4.65 19.61 8.51
N LYS A 30 3.45 20.17 8.28
CA LYS A 30 2.47 20.51 9.32
C LYS A 30 1.35 19.48 9.44
N ALA A 31 1.24 18.54 8.50
CA ALA A 31 0.20 17.52 8.55
C ALA A 31 0.57 16.41 9.54
N PRO A 32 -0.40 15.92 10.33
CA PRO A 32 -0.15 14.75 11.15
C PRO A 32 0.24 13.56 10.27
N LYS A 33 1.24 12.80 10.73
CA LYS A 33 1.80 11.66 9.98
C LYS A 33 1.15 10.35 10.42
N VAL A 34 0.94 9.47 9.44
CA VAL A 34 0.47 8.10 9.59
C VAL A 34 1.62 7.16 9.19
N ARG A 35 1.96 6.21 10.06
CA ARG A 35 2.89 5.13 9.72
C ARG A 35 2.19 4.02 8.96
N GLN A 36 2.84 3.56 7.90
CA GLN A 36 2.55 2.30 7.22
C GLN A 36 3.69 1.32 7.50
N SER A 37 3.36 0.05 7.73
CA SER A 37 4.36 -1.00 7.91
C SER A 37 5.30 -1.06 6.70
N GLY A 38 6.61 -1.05 6.96
CA GLY A 38 7.61 -1.14 5.90
C GLY A 38 7.58 -2.50 5.22
N HIS A 39 7.15 -3.57 5.90
CA HIS A 39 6.96 -4.88 5.27
C HIS A 39 5.82 -4.85 4.25
N TYR A 40 4.71 -4.17 4.57
CA TYR A 40 3.62 -3.94 3.62
C TYR A 40 4.11 -3.16 2.40
N VAL A 41 4.84 -2.06 2.61
CA VAL A 41 5.39 -1.24 1.52
C VAL A 41 6.36 -2.05 0.66
N ASP A 42 7.21 -2.88 1.26
CA ASP A 42 8.13 -3.75 0.51
C ASP A 42 7.37 -4.77 -0.34
N GLN A 43 6.32 -5.41 0.18
CA GLN A 43 5.49 -6.34 -0.61
C GLN A 43 4.74 -5.62 -1.76
N LYS A 44 4.30 -4.39 -1.53
CA LYS A 44 3.67 -3.55 -2.56
C LYS A 44 4.64 -3.21 -3.70
N LEU A 45 5.92 -3.03 -3.37
CA LEU A 45 6.97 -2.62 -4.31
C LEU A 45 7.72 -3.77 -4.97
N LYS A 46 7.46 -5.03 -4.60
CA LYS A 46 7.97 -6.19 -5.36
C LYS A 46 7.58 -6.06 -6.82
N TYR A 47 8.34 -6.64 -7.75
CA TYR A 47 7.99 -6.75 -9.17
C TYR A 47 8.78 -7.89 -9.81
N THR A 48 8.31 -8.38 -10.95
CA THR A 48 8.98 -9.42 -11.72
C THR A 48 9.67 -8.78 -12.93
N TYR A 49 10.95 -9.08 -13.15
CA TYR A 49 11.72 -8.62 -14.29
C TYR A 49 12.21 -9.81 -15.13
N PRO A 50 12.00 -9.85 -16.46
CA PRO A 50 12.20 -11.05 -17.28
C PRO A 50 13.62 -11.65 -17.26
N GLU A 51 14.65 -10.84 -17.04
CA GLU A 51 16.05 -11.29 -17.07
C GLU A 51 16.57 -11.78 -15.71
N GLN A 52 15.78 -11.65 -14.63
CA GLN A 52 16.12 -12.27 -13.37
C GLN A 52 15.65 -13.73 -13.42
N ARG A 53 16.60 -14.67 -13.38
CA ARG A 53 16.37 -16.10 -13.16
C ARG A 53 15.84 -16.29 -11.74
N GLN A 54 14.60 -15.86 -11.50
CA GLN A 54 13.88 -16.13 -10.26
C GLN A 54 13.45 -17.59 -10.33
N MET A 55 13.77 -18.35 -9.28
CA MET A 55 13.13 -19.64 -9.03
C MET A 55 11.61 -19.44 -9.11
N THR A 56 10.88 -20.40 -9.66
CA THR A 56 9.43 -20.25 -9.79
C THR A 56 8.80 -20.06 -8.41
N ILE A 57 7.66 -19.38 -8.32
CA ILE A 57 6.94 -19.17 -7.05
C ILE A 57 6.80 -20.51 -6.30
N PHE A 58 6.62 -21.62 -7.02
CA PHE A 58 6.44 -22.96 -6.45
C PHE A 58 7.75 -23.64 -6.00
N GLU A 59 8.91 -23.24 -6.53
CA GLU A 59 10.22 -23.77 -6.12
C GLU A 59 10.71 -23.22 -4.78
N ILE A 60 10.16 -22.07 -4.34
CA ILE A 60 10.62 -21.36 -3.16
C ILE A 60 9.71 -21.60 -1.95
N LEU A 61 8.44 -21.93 -2.19
CA LEU A 61 7.41 -21.93 -1.15
C LEU A 61 7.42 -23.18 -0.27
N ASP A 62 7.05 -22.99 0.99
CA ASP A 62 6.70 -24.09 1.89
C ASP A 62 5.54 -24.96 1.32
N PRO A 63 5.61 -26.30 1.43
CA PRO A 63 4.57 -27.22 0.93
C PRO A 63 3.13 -26.85 1.33
N ASP A 64 2.92 -26.36 2.56
CA ASP A 64 1.58 -25.97 3.04
C ASP A 64 1.03 -24.73 2.35
N VAL A 65 1.90 -23.88 1.80
CA VAL A 65 1.53 -22.70 1.03
C VAL A 65 1.31 -23.07 -0.43
N ILE A 66 2.11 -23.99 -1.00
CA ILE A 66 1.97 -24.48 -2.37
C ILE A 66 0.54 -24.95 -2.65
N GLY A 67 -0.01 -25.83 -1.82
CA GLY A 67 -1.37 -26.37 -2.03
C GLY A 67 -2.46 -25.29 -2.04
N LYS A 68 -2.25 -24.17 -1.33
CA LYS A 68 -3.16 -23.00 -1.40
C LYS A 68 -2.92 -22.18 -2.66
N VAL A 69 -1.68 -21.93 -3.02
CA VAL A 69 -1.31 -21.14 -4.22
C VAL A 69 -1.82 -21.81 -5.50
N GLU A 70 -1.70 -23.14 -5.61
CA GLU A 70 -2.23 -23.92 -6.72
C GLU A 70 -3.76 -23.84 -6.80
N LYS A 71 -4.46 -24.01 -5.68
CA LYS A 71 -5.92 -23.94 -5.61
C LYS A 71 -6.49 -22.61 -6.11
N TYR A 72 -5.74 -21.52 -5.94
CA TYR A 72 -6.21 -20.16 -6.24
C TYR A 72 -5.55 -19.51 -7.47
N ASP A 73 -4.83 -20.26 -8.31
CA ASP A 73 -4.13 -19.78 -9.52
C ASP A 73 -3.35 -18.48 -9.28
N VAL A 74 -2.49 -18.46 -8.25
CA VAL A 74 -1.74 -17.26 -7.90
C VAL A 74 -0.66 -16.98 -8.93
N ARG A 75 -0.83 -15.87 -9.67
CA ARG A 75 0.06 -15.48 -10.78
C ARG A 75 1.23 -14.58 -10.40
N TYR A 76 1.28 -14.09 -9.16
CA TYR A 76 2.22 -13.05 -8.76
C TYR A 76 2.50 -13.02 -7.24
N GLU A 77 3.76 -12.73 -6.87
CA GLU A 77 4.22 -12.56 -5.50
C GLU A 77 4.20 -11.09 -5.05
N GLY A 78 3.55 -10.81 -3.91
CA GLY A 78 3.45 -9.49 -3.31
C GLY A 78 2.04 -8.91 -3.40
N ILE A 79 1.92 -7.62 -3.10
CA ILE A 79 0.63 -6.95 -2.96
C ILE A 79 0.40 -6.02 -4.15
N ARG A 80 -0.64 -6.30 -4.95
CA ARG A 80 -1.04 -5.46 -6.08
C ARG A 80 -2.46 -4.95 -5.89
N LEU A 81 -2.58 -3.70 -5.47
CA LEU A 81 -3.86 -3.02 -5.24
C LEU A 81 -4.27 -2.16 -6.44
N THR A 82 -5.57 -2.10 -6.71
CA THR A 82 -6.14 -1.09 -7.61
C THR A 82 -6.09 0.30 -6.96
N PRO A 83 -6.19 1.42 -7.71
CA PRO A 83 -6.20 2.75 -7.09
C PRO A 83 -7.31 2.94 -6.03
N PRO A 84 -8.55 2.46 -6.24
CA PRO A 84 -9.56 2.44 -5.17
C PRO A 84 -9.16 1.61 -3.95
N GLU A 85 -8.58 0.42 -4.13
CA GLU A 85 -8.10 -0.43 -3.02
C GLU A 85 -6.97 0.25 -2.24
N GLU A 86 -6.07 0.96 -2.92
CA GLU A 86 -4.98 1.71 -2.28
C GLU A 86 -5.52 2.89 -1.46
N ARG A 87 -6.47 3.63 -2.04
CA ARG A 87 -7.18 4.72 -1.35
C ARG A 87 -7.87 4.21 -0.09
N LEU A 88 -8.50 3.03 -0.16
CA LEU A 88 -9.11 2.36 0.97
C LEU A 88 -8.09 2.01 2.05
N LEU A 89 -6.95 1.40 1.68
CA LEU A 89 -5.87 1.07 2.62
C LEU A 89 -5.32 2.31 3.34
N ASN A 90 -5.11 3.41 2.63
CA ASN A 90 -4.68 4.67 3.25
C ASN A 90 -5.70 5.18 4.27
N GLY A 91 -7.00 5.09 3.95
CA GLY A 91 -8.08 5.42 4.87
C GLY A 91 -8.10 4.51 6.11
N ILE A 92 -7.85 3.20 5.93
CA ILE A 92 -7.73 2.25 7.04
C ILE A 92 -6.52 2.58 7.92
N TYR A 93 -5.37 2.94 7.36
CA TYR A 93 -4.20 3.36 8.14
C TYR A 93 -4.44 4.66 8.91
N LYS A 94 -5.17 5.62 8.33
CA LYS A 94 -5.62 6.82 9.05
C LYS A 94 -6.49 6.44 10.25
N LEU A 95 -7.53 5.64 10.03
CA LEU A 95 -8.42 5.18 11.10
C LEU A 95 -7.68 4.35 12.15
N LEU A 96 -6.71 3.53 11.73
CA LEU A 96 -5.86 2.77 12.64
C LEU A 96 -5.09 3.71 13.56
N ARG A 97 -4.44 4.74 13.02
CA ARG A 97 -3.73 5.76 13.82
C ARG A 97 -4.69 6.43 14.80
N ASP A 98 -5.84 6.89 14.32
CA ASP A 98 -6.77 7.69 15.11
C ASP A 98 -7.42 6.87 16.24
N LYS A 99 -7.55 5.56 16.04
CA LYS A 99 -8.15 4.61 17.00
C LYS A 99 -7.11 3.75 17.74
N SER A 100 -5.82 4.07 17.67
CA SER A 100 -4.75 3.34 18.38
C SER A 100 -3.95 4.23 19.33
N GLU A 101 -3.23 3.59 20.25
CA GLU A 101 -2.07 4.22 20.87
C GLU A 101 -0.98 4.46 19.81
N THR A 102 -0.46 5.68 19.76
CA THR A 102 0.52 6.13 18.76
C THR A 102 1.63 7.00 19.33
N LYS A 103 1.54 7.37 20.62
CA LYS A 103 2.53 8.21 21.30
C LYS A 103 3.61 7.34 21.96
N ASP A 104 3.20 6.31 22.70
CA ASP A 104 4.14 5.39 23.34
C ASP A 104 4.46 4.19 22.43
N ILE A 105 5.64 4.22 21.81
CA ILE A 105 6.16 3.17 20.94
C ILE A 105 6.31 1.83 21.68
N LYS A 106 6.53 1.85 23.01
CA LYS A 106 6.71 0.64 23.80
C LYS A 106 5.38 0.07 24.31
N SER A 107 4.27 0.77 24.07
CA SER A 107 2.95 0.31 24.50
C SER A 107 2.57 -0.99 23.79
N PRO A 108 2.02 -1.99 24.51
CA PRO A 108 1.50 -3.22 23.89
C PRO A 108 0.32 -2.97 22.95
N THR A 109 -0.32 -1.78 23.02
CA THR A 109 -1.43 -1.37 22.15
C THR A 109 -1.00 -0.44 21.02
N PHE A 110 0.31 -0.19 20.84
CA PHE A 110 0.84 0.64 19.76
C PHE A 110 0.38 0.11 18.39
N TYR A 111 -0.39 0.93 17.65
CA TYR A 111 -0.99 0.54 16.36
C TYR A 111 -1.83 -0.75 16.39
N LYS A 112 -2.57 -1.01 17.49
CA LYS A 112 -3.43 -2.20 17.64
C LYS A 112 -4.94 -1.96 17.46
N GLY A 113 -5.35 -0.72 17.25
CA GLY A 113 -6.75 -0.31 17.14
C GLY A 113 -7.48 -0.26 18.48
N ASN A 114 -8.78 0.00 18.42
CA ASN A 114 -9.64 0.28 19.57
C ASN A 114 -10.51 -0.90 20.00
N TYR A 115 -10.42 -2.06 19.34
CA TYR A 115 -11.25 -3.22 19.65
C TYR A 115 -10.42 -4.35 20.23
N ASP A 116 -10.70 -4.75 21.48
CA ASP A 116 -10.03 -5.89 22.10
C ASP A 116 -10.86 -7.17 21.91
N GLY A 117 -10.79 -7.73 20.71
CA GLY A 117 -11.50 -8.96 20.35
C GLY A 117 -10.77 -10.25 20.70
N GLY A 118 -9.61 -10.18 21.37
CA GLY A 118 -8.80 -11.36 21.72
C GLY A 118 -8.31 -12.19 20.52
N GLN A 119 -8.38 -11.67 19.28
CA GLN A 119 -7.96 -12.42 18.10
C GLN A 119 -6.42 -12.53 18.05
N ILE A 120 -5.94 -13.67 18.54
CA ILE A 120 -4.57 -14.12 18.39
C ILE A 120 -4.49 -14.93 17.10
N THR A 121 -3.60 -14.55 16.21
CA THR A 121 -3.29 -15.34 15.01
C THR A 121 -1.83 -15.73 15.02
N GLU A 122 -1.55 -16.96 14.62
CA GLU A 122 -0.17 -17.39 14.39
C GLU A 122 0.38 -16.72 13.12
N TRP A 123 1.50 -16.02 13.28
CA TRP A 123 2.17 -15.30 12.22
C TRP A 123 3.69 -15.43 12.38
N GLY A 124 4.34 -16.12 11.44
CA GLY A 124 5.77 -16.43 11.54
C GLY A 124 6.14 -17.29 12.76
N GLY A 125 5.28 -18.25 13.14
CA GLY A 125 5.50 -19.13 14.29
C GLY A 125 5.26 -18.50 15.67
N GLU A 126 4.74 -17.26 15.71
CA GLU A 126 4.44 -16.55 16.95
C GLU A 126 2.97 -16.11 17.02
N ALA A 127 2.41 -16.19 18.23
CA ALA A 127 1.11 -15.63 18.56
C ALA A 127 1.12 -14.11 18.41
N HIS A 128 0.45 -13.59 17.38
CA HIS A 128 0.29 -12.15 17.14
C HIS A 128 -1.12 -11.70 17.48
N LYS A 129 -1.23 -10.71 18.37
CA LYS A 129 -2.48 -9.95 18.53
C LYS A 129 -2.69 -9.10 17.28
N ARG A 130 -3.76 -9.39 16.53
CA ARG A 130 -4.14 -8.62 15.35
C ARG A 130 -4.52 -7.20 15.74
N ALA A 131 -4.27 -6.26 14.84
CA ALA A 131 -4.84 -4.93 14.96
C ALA A 131 -6.32 -5.00 14.55
N LEU A 132 -7.21 -4.58 15.45
CA LEU A 132 -8.65 -4.63 15.26
C LEU A 132 -9.24 -3.23 15.45
N ILE A 133 -9.98 -2.76 14.46
CA ILE A 133 -10.60 -1.43 14.48
C ILE A 133 -12.11 -1.60 14.47
N SER A 134 -12.81 -1.12 15.51
CA SER A 134 -14.26 -0.93 15.45
C SER A 134 -14.60 0.50 15.02
N LEU A 135 -15.46 0.60 14.02
CA LEU A 135 -15.87 1.86 13.42
C LEU A 135 -17.30 1.83 12.89
N LYS A 136 -17.93 2.99 12.84
CA LYS A 136 -19.17 3.20 12.09
C LYS A 136 -18.86 3.25 10.59
N PRO A 137 -19.74 2.72 9.71
CA PRO A 137 -19.51 2.77 8.26
C PRO A 137 -19.20 4.16 7.72
N THR A 138 -19.81 5.20 8.30
CA THR A 138 -19.59 6.60 7.94
C THR A 138 -18.14 7.05 8.12
N GLU A 139 -17.44 6.58 9.16
CA GLU A 139 -16.03 6.89 9.39
C GLU A 139 -15.15 6.33 8.26
N MET A 140 -15.48 5.14 7.74
CA MET A 140 -14.78 4.55 6.60
C MET A 140 -15.03 5.35 5.31
N TYR A 141 -16.25 5.83 5.10
CA TYR A 141 -16.58 6.65 3.92
C TYR A 141 -15.78 7.96 3.93
N MET A 142 -15.77 8.66 5.07
CA MET A 142 -15.04 9.91 5.24
C MET A 142 -13.52 9.71 5.09
N ALA A 143 -12.96 8.64 5.68
CA ALA A 143 -11.53 8.34 5.57
C ALA A 143 -11.12 7.94 4.14
N TYR A 144 -11.96 7.20 3.43
CA TYR A 144 -11.75 6.86 2.02
C TYR A 144 -11.77 8.13 1.16
N LEU A 145 -12.80 8.96 1.29
CA LEU A 145 -13.00 10.13 0.44
C LEU A 145 -12.05 11.28 0.78
N GLY A 146 -11.66 11.41 2.05
CA GLY A 146 -10.85 12.53 2.55
C GLY A 146 -11.65 13.82 2.71
N ARG A 147 -12.96 13.72 2.96
CA ARG A 147 -13.91 14.82 3.21
C ARG A 147 -15.11 14.31 4.00
N ASP A 148 -15.89 15.24 4.56
CA ASP A 148 -16.99 14.93 5.47
C ASP A 148 -18.35 14.71 4.78
N ASP A 149 -18.43 14.97 3.48
CA ASP A 149 -19.61 14.78 2.63
C ASP A 149 -19.46 13.57 1.68
N TYR A 150 -20.58 12.87 1.46
CA TYR A 150 -20.64 11.74 0.53
C TYR A 150 -22.04 11.52 -0.04
N SER A 151 -22.06 11.03 -1.27
CA SER A 151 -23.28 10.65 -2.00
C SER A 151 -23.56 9.15 -1.87
N GLY A 152 -24.80 8.73 -2.14
CA GLY A 152 -25.17 7.31 -2.16
C GLY A 152 -24.33 6.48 -3.15
N LYS A 153 -23.91 7.07 -4.27
CA LYS A 153 -23.03 6.42 -5.26
C LYS A 153 -21.64 6.13 -4.68
N GLU A 154 -21.07 7.08 -3.93
CA GLU A 154 -19.78 6.91 -3.27
C GLU A 154 -19.85 5.85 -2.17
N ILE A 155 -20.93 5.81 -1.39
CA ILE A 155 -21.16 4.74 -0.41
C ILE A 155 -21.10 3.37 -1.08
N MET A 156 -21.80 3.20 -2.21
CA MET A 156 -21.77 1.94 -2.97
C MET A 156 -20.37 1.60 -3.46
N GLU A 157 -19.60 2.59 -3.94
CA GLU A 157 -18.22 2.40 -4.38
C GLU A 157 -17.29 1.98 -3.23
N VAL A 158 -17.39 2.62 -2.07
CA VAL A 158 -16.57 2.26 -0.90
C VAL A 158 -16.93 0.86 -0.42
N ASN A 159 -18.21 0.54 -0.27
CA ASN A 159 -18.64 -0.80 0.16
C ASN A 159 -18.16 -1.88 -0.82
N LYS A 160 -18.33 -1.66 -2.13
CA LYS A 160 -17.82 -2.58 -3.16
C LYS A 160 -16.30 -2.76 -3.08
N THR A 161 -15.56 -1.67 -2.86
CA THR A 161 -14.11 -1.73 -2.73
C THR A 161 -13.68 -2.47 -1.46
N LEU A 162 -14.39 -2.25 -0.35
CA LEU A 162 -14.15 -2.88 0.94
C LEU A 162 -14.39 -4.39 0.87
N GLU A 163 -15.53 -4.81 0.34
CA GLU A 163 -15.86 -6.23 0.13
C GLU A 163 -14.90 -6.89 -0.87
N GLY A 164 -14.58 -6.20 -1.97
CA GLY A 164 -13.63 -6.69 -2.97
C GLY A 164 -12.23 -6.91 -2.40
N LEU A 165 -11.74 -6.00 -1.56
CA LEU A 165 -10.45 -6.14 -0.89
C LEU A 165 -10.47 -7.27 0.16
N ALA A 166 -11.54 -7.39 0.94
CA ALA A 166 -11.68 -8.44 1.94
C ALA A 166 -11.73 -9.85 1.32
N GLY A 167 -12.32 -9.98 0.13
CA GLY A 167 -12.35 -11.22 -0.64
C GLY A 167 -11.03 -11.57 -1.33
N LYS A 168 -10.09 -10.62 -1.43
CA LYS A 168 -8.84 -10.78 -2.18
C LYS A 168 -7.72 -11.30 -1.28
N ARG A 169 -6.98 -12.31 -1.77
CA ARG A 169 -5.85 -12.91 -1.07
C ARG A 169 -4.55 -12.62 -1.82
N PHE A 170 -3.47 -12.49 -1.07
CA PHE A 170 -2.15 -12.14 -1.58
C PHE A 170 -1.12 -13.15 -1.10
N LEU A 171 -0.18 -13.49 -1.98
CA LEU A 171 1.01 -14.23 -1.60
C LEU A 171 2.05 -13.25 -1.09
N MET A 172 2.36 -13.33 0.20
CA MET A 172 3.31 -12.47 0.87
C MET A 172 4.49 -13.31 1.34
N ILE A 173 5.70 -12.86 1.00
CA ILE A 173 6.96 -13.50 1.39
C ILE A 173 7.87 -12.42 1.93
N TYR A 174 8.26 -12.44 3.19
CA TYR A 174 9.19 -11.42 3.69
C TYR A 174 10.01 -11.89 4.87
N ASP A 175 11.14 -11.21 5.03
CA ASP A 175 12.09 -11.48 6.10
C ASP A 175 11.88 -10.50 7.25
N ARG A 176 11.69 -11.06 8.43
CA ARG A 176 11.55 -10.35 9.70
C ARG A 176 12.85 -10.49 10.47
N VAL A 177 13.57 -9.40 10.66
CA VAL A 177 14.84 -9.38 11.39
C VAL A 177 14.56 -9.06 12.85
N ARG A 178 15.08 -9.87 13.78
CA ARG A 178 14.97 -9.66 15.22
C ARG A 178 16.31 -9.87 15.92
N SER A 179 16.50 -9.16 17.03
CA SER A 179 17.62 -9.38 17.93
C SER A 179 17.20 -10.36 19.01
N VAL A 180 17.92 -11.48 19.12
CA VAL A 180 17.65 -12.53 20.12
C VAL A 180 18.83 -12.58 21.08
N GLN A 181 18.55 -12.58 22.38
CA GLN A 181 19.58 -12.78 23.38
C GLN A 181 19.91 -14.28 23.46
N VAL A 182 21.13 -14.64 23.10
CA VAL A 182 21.57 -16.05 23.06
C VAL A 182 22.29 -16.43 24.36
N ASN A 183 23.03 -15.48 24.96
CA ASN A 183 23.71 -15.63 26.26
C ASN A 183 23.66 -14.31 27.05
N LYS A 184 24.06 -14.33 28.33
CA LYS A 184 24.27 -13.09 29.12
C LYS A 184 25.24 -12.17 28.36
N GLY A 185 24.75 -11.01 27.90
CA GLY A 185 25.53 -9.99 27.20
C GLY A 185 25.74 -10.22 25.69
N LYS A 186 25.29 -11.33 25.09
CA LYS A 186 25.43 -11.59 23.65
C LYS A 186 24.06 -11.64 22.96
N THR A 187 23.84 -10.67 22.09
CA THR A 187 22.69 -10.63 21.17
C THR A 187 23.12 -11.07 19.79
N GLU A 188 22.32 -11.91 19.14
CA GLU A 188 22.49 -12.30 17.76
C GLU A 188 21.29 -11.86 16.93
N THR A 189 21.56 -11.37 15.72
CA THR A 189 20.53 -11.05 14.75
C THR A 189 20.05 -12.35 14.12
N ARG A 190 18.76 -12.64 14.24
CA ARG A 190 18.09 -13.75 13.56
C ARG A 190 17.06 -13.21 12.57
N THR A 191 16.84 -13.97 11.51
CA THR A 191 15.88 -13.64 10.46
C THR A 191 14.84 -14.75 10.41
N ASP A 192 13.58 -14.39 10.63
CA ASP A 192 12.45 -15.29 10.39
C ASP A 192 11.92 -14.99 8.99
N ARG A 193 11.72 -16.03 8.18
CA ARG A 193 11.10 -15.90 6.86
C ARG A 193 9.63 -16.24 6.97
N ILE A 194 8.76 -15.32 6.55
CA ILE A 194 7.31 -15.46 6.64
C ILE A 194 6.75 -15.62 5.24
N GLU A 195 6.08 -16.74 5.00
CA GLU A 195 5.42 -17.08 3.74
C GLU A 195 3.93 -17.31 4.01
N LYS A 196 3.06 -16.49 3.43
CA LYS A 196 1.62 -16.58 3.71
C LYS A 196 0.77 -16.20 2.50
N TYR A 197 -0.28 -17.01 2.28
CA TYR A 197 -1.36 -16.69 1.37
C TYR A 197 -2.64 -16.29 2.14
N ALA A 198 -2.86 -14.98 2.28
CA ALA A 198 -3.89 -14.43 3.16
C ALA A 198 -4.49 -13.11 2.64
N PRO A 199 -5.71 -12.73 3.07
CA PRO A 199 -6.26 -11.41 2.80
C PRO A 199 -5.55 -10.33 3.63
N LEU A 200 -5.66 -9.07 3.22
CA LEU A 200 -5.14 -7.94 3.99
C LEU A 200 -6.09 -7.49 5.11
N ILE A 201 -7.39 -7.68 4.91
CA ILE A 201 -8.42 -7.32 5.87
C ILE A 201 -9.49 -8.40 5.95
N GLU A 202 -10.10 -8.52 7.11
CA GLU A 202 -11.33 -9.28 7.32
C GLU A 202 -12.40 -8.36 7.90
N LEU A 203 -13.63 -8.52 7.42
CA LEU A 203 -14.77 -7.71 7.83
C LEU A 203 -15.67 -8.52 8.75
N VAL A 204 -15.95 -7.98 9.93
CA VAL A 204 -16.98 -8.52 10.82
C VAL A 204 -18.05 -7.45 10.99
N LYS A 205 -19.25 -7.72 10.49
CA LYS A 205 -20.43 -6.88 10.75
C LYS A 205 -20.89 -7.17 12.18
N TYR A 206 -20.87 -6.16 13.02
CA TYR A 206 -21.21 -6.27 14.43
C TYR A 206 -22.39 -5.36 14.73
N THR A 207 -23.39 -5.85 15.48
CA THR A 207 -24.49 -5.02 15.95
C THR A 207 -24.59 -5.24 17.45
N ARG A 208 -24.25 -4.19 18.20
CA ARG A 208 -24.10 -4.27 19.65
C ARG A 208 -25.45 -4.09 20.34
N ASP A 209 -25.63 -4.76 21.48
CA ASP A 209 -26.72 -4.53 22.44
C ASP A 209 -28.12 -4.53 21.79
N LEU A 210 -28.43 -5.62 21.06
CA LEU A 210 -29.77 -5.88 20.52
C LEU A 210 -30.69 -6.37 21.62
N THR A 211 -31.88 -5.79 21.73
CA THR A 211 -32.98 -6.39 22.51
C THR A 211 -33.57 -7.57 21.74
N ASP A 212 -34.31 -8.45 22.44
CA ASP A 212 -35.01 -9.58 21.80
C ASP A 212 -35.98 -9.13 20.69
N GLU A 213 -36.61 -7.97 20.86
CA GLU A 213 -37.49 -7.37 19.85
C GLU A 213 -36.71 -6.85 18.64
N GLU A 214 -35.57 -6.19 18.89
CA GLU A 214 -34.70 -5.71 17.82
C GLU A 214 -34.08 -6.88 17.04
N LEU A 215 -33.68 -7.96 17.71
CA LEU A 215 -33.17 -9.17 17.06
C LEU A 215 -34.23 -9.79 16.14
N LYS A 216 -35.47 -9.95 16.64
CA LYS A 216 -36.60 -10.46 15.83
C LYS A 216 -36.91 -9.57 14.63
N ARG A 217 -36.73 -8.25 14.75
CA ARG A 217 -36.91 -7.31 13.63
C ARG A 217 -35.76 -7.38 12.63
N LEU A 218 -34.54 -7.51 13.12
CA LEU A 218 -33.34 -7.71 12.31
C LEU A 218 -33.44 -8.99 11.47
N ASP A 219 -33.88 -10.09 12.07
CA ASP A 219 -34.08 -11.39 11.40
C ASP A 219 -35.17 -11.32 10.33
N LYS A 220 -36.15 -10.42 10.50
CA LYS A 220 -37.18 -10.11 9.49
C LYS A 220 -36.71 -9.13 8.41
N GLY A 221 -35.44 -8.71 8.43
CA GLY A 221 -34.84 -7.84 7.42
C GLY A 221 -34.96 -6.33 7.69
N ASP A 222 -35.24 -5.90 8.92
CA ASP A 222 -35.27 -4.47 9.27
C ASP A 222 -33.85 -3.87 9.35
N GLU A 223 -33.38 -3.34 8.22
CA GLU A 223 -32.06 -2.72 8.08
C GLU A 223 -31.88 -1.44 8.91
N ARG A 224 -32.96 -0.83 9.44
CA ARG A 224 -32.86 0.39 10.27
C ARG A 224 -32.05 0.16 11.54
N ILE A 225 -32.10 -1.06 12.08
CA ILE A 225 -31.34 -1.45 13.26
C ILE A 225 -29.85 -1.52 12.95
N ARG A 226 -29.47 -2.06 11.78
CA ARG A 226 -28.07 -2.04 11.31
C ARG A 226 -27.59 -0.62 11.02
N GLN A 227 -28.46 0.25 10.53
CA GLN A 227 -28.10 1.65 10.31
C GLN A 227 -27.88 2.40 11.62
N ALA A 228 -28.66 2.11 12.66
CA ALA A 228 -28.57 2.80 13.95
C ALA A 228 -27.44 2.27 14.85
N LYS A 229 -27.29 0.94 14.94
CA LYS A 229 -26.39 0.26 15.88
C LYS A 229 -25.27 -0.55 15.21
N GLY A 230 -25.21 -0.58 13.88
CA GLY A 230 -24.23 -1.37 13.15
C GLY A 230 -22.84 -0.77 13.20
N GLU A 231 -21.87 -1.60 13.55
CA GLU A 231 -20.45 -1.34 13.50
C GLU A 231 -19.77 -2.32 12.54
N ILE A 232 -18.64 -1.89 12.00
CA ILE A 232 -17.72 -2.74 11.25
C ILE A 232 -16.48 -2.93 12.13
N ILE A 233 -16.15 -4.18 12.41
CA ILE A 233 -14.86 -4.53 12.97
C ILE A 233 -13.95 -4.95 11.82
N LEU A 234 -12.89 -4.19 11.59
CA LEU A 234 -11.84 -4.51 10.64
C LEU A 234 -10.74 -5.28 11.36
N ALA A 235 -10.54 -6.53 10.98
CA ALA A 235 -9.40 -7.32 11.44
C ALA A 235 -8.26 -7.25 10.42
N LEU A 236 -7.17 -6.57 10.78
CA LEU A 236 -6.06 -6.32 9.87
C LEU A 236 -5.10 -7.50 9.83
N ASN A 237 -4.58 -7.79 8.64
CA ASN A 237 -3.50 -8.75 8.49
C ASN A 237 -2.25 -8.26 9.24
N PRO A 238 -1.54 -9.12 9.98
CA PRO A 238 -0.36 -8.71 10.73
C PRO A 238 0.69 -7.96 9.90
N ILE A 239 0.85 -8.24 8.61
CA ILE A 239 1.81 -7.52 7.75
C ILE A 239 1.63 -5.99 7.76
N LEU A 240 0.40 -5.51 7.97
CA LEU A 240 0.06 -4.08 7.99
C LEU A 240 0.60 -3.37 9.24
N THR A 241 0.92 -4.11 10.30
CA THR A 241 1.40 -3.55 11.59
C THR A 241 2.67 -4.21 12.10
N ASP A 242 3.14 -5.28 11.46
CA ASP A 242 4.34 -6.01 11.86
C ASP A 242 5.56 -5.10 11.81
N GLN A 243 6.30 -5.05 12.91
CA GLN A 243 7.45 -4.18 13.13
C GLN A 243 7.21 -2.69 12.80
N ILE A 244 5.96 -2.19 12.80
CA ILE A 244 5.63 -0.79 12.47
C ILE A 244 6.28 0.24 13.41
N GLN A 245 6.74 -0.21 14.58
CA GLN A 245 7.54 0.57 15.51
C GLN A 245 8.97 0.87 15.02
N THR A 246 9.58 -0.03 14.24
CA THR A 246 10.99 0.05 13.81
C THR A 246 11.19 0.09 12.30
N LYS A 247 10.28 -0.48 11.52
CA LYS A 247 10.34 -0.55 10.06
C LYS A 247 9.03 -0.02 9.49
N TYR A 248 9.02 1.26 9.12
CA TYR A 248 7.82 1.95 8.63
C TYR A 248 8.15 3.03 7.60
N VAL A 249 7.12 3.49 6.92
CA VAL A 249 7.13 4.68 6.07
C VAL A 249 6.04 5.63 6.57
N GLU A 250 6.31 6.93 6.56
CA GLU A 250 5.35 7.95 6.99
C GLU A 250 4.70 8.63 5.79
N TYR A 251 3.40 8.89 5.93
CA TYR A 251 2.62 9.71 5.00
C TYR A 251 1.81 10.75 5.78
N PRO A 252 1.46 11.88 5.16
CA PRO A 252 0.41 12.74 5.68
C PRO A 252 -0.91 11.96 5.81
N GLU A 253 -1.67 12.21 6.88
CA GLU A 253 -2.95 11.53 7.12
C GLU A 253 -3.99 11.75 6.02
N ASP A 254 -3.88 12.86 5.29
CA ASP A 254 -4.73 13.28 4.17
C ASP A 254 -4.15 12.91 2.80
N ILE A 255 -3.22 11.94 2.73
CA ILE A 255 -2.53 11.51 1.50
C ILE A 255 -3.47 11.23 0.33
N ASN A 256 -4.67 10.71 0.59
CA ASN A 256 -5.69 10.47 -0.44
C ASN A 256 -6.12 11.78 -1.11
N ARG A 257 -6.46 12.81 -0.32
CA ARG A 257 -6.86 14.12 -0.84
C ARG A 257 -5.68 14.83 -1.48
N ARG A 258 -4.49 14.74 -0.88
CA ARG A 258 -3.25 15.29 -1.46
C ARG A 258 -2.93 14.70 -2.82
N MET A 259 -3.06 13.39 -3.00
CA MET A 259 -2.82 12.73 -4.28
C MET A 259 -3.81 13.22 -5.34
N ILE A 260 -5.10 13.37 -5.00
CA ILE A 260 -6.11 13.92 -5.91
C ILE A 260 -5.75 15.35 -6.32
N ILE A 261 -5.39 16.20 -5.37
CA ILE A 261 -5.00 17.58 -5.66
C ILE A 261 -3.72 17.59 -6.52
N ALA A 262 -2.73 16.76 -6.19
CA ALA A 262 -1.46 16.64 -6.90
C ALA A 262 -1.62 16.24 -8.38
N VAL A 263 -2.68 15.50 -8.73
CA VAL A 263 -2.99 15.13 -10.13
C VAL A 263 -3.89 16.15 -10.84
N GLY A 264 -4.23 17.27 -10.21
CA GLY A 264 -5.09 18.31 -10.80
C GLY A 264 -6.55 18.26 -10.38
N GLY A 265 -6.87 17.62 -9.26
CA GLY A 265 -8.22 17.57 -8.67
C GLY A 265 -9.07 16.38 -9.13
N ASP A 266 -10.34 16.37 -8.72
CA ASP A 266 -11.26 15.24 -8.87
C ASP A 266 -11.58 14.87 -10.33
N ALA A 267 -11.35 15.79 -11.28
CA ALA A 267 -11.53 15.53 -12.72
C ALA A 267 -10.46 14.61 -13.32
N LYS A 268 -9.34 14.42 -12.61
CA LYS A 268 -8.19 13.65 -13.10
C LYS A 268 -8.07 12.34 -12.36
N ARG A 269 -7.70 11.31 -13.11
CA ARG A 269 -7.64 9.95 -12.61
C ARG A 269 -6.32 9.69 -11.90
N VAL A 270 -6.38 9.38 -10.62
CA VAL A 270 -5.24 8.80 -9.88
C VAL A 270 -4.98 7.38 -10.40
N THR A 271 -3.72 7.09 -10.72
CA THR A 271 -3.30 5.81 -11.33
C THR A 271 -2.50 4.95 -10.36
N GLN A 272 -2.39 3.65 -10.67
CA GLN A 272 -1.57 2.72 -9.87
C GLN A 272 -0.10 3.15 -9.86
N ALA A 273 0.43 3.62 -10.99
CA ALA A 273 1.81 4.08 -11.11
C ALA A 273 2.12 5.24 -10.14
N MET A 274 1.19 6.18 -9.94
CA MET A 274 1.34 7.28 -8.98
C MET A 274 1.47 6.79 -7.54
N HIS A 275 0.62 5.85 -7.12
CA HIS A 275 0.68 5.25 -5.78
C HIS A 275 1.93 4.41 -5.55
N ILE A 276 2.41 3.72 -6.59
CA ILE A 276 3.60 2.88 -6.50
C ILE A 276 4.86 3.74 -6.46
N LEU A 277 4.98 4.76 -7.32
CA LEU A 277 6.12 5.68 -7.29
C LEU A 277 6.17 6.45 -5.97
N SER A 278 5.02 6.94 -5.49
CA SER A 278 4.92 7.61 -4.20
C SER A 278 5.42 6.71 -3.06
N ALA A 279 5.04 5.43 -3.07
CA ALA A 279 5.51 4.47 -2.06
C ALA A 279 6.99 4.13 -2.17
N TRP A 280 7.51 4.06 -3.39
CA TRP A 280 8.94 3.90 -3.61
C TRP A 280 9.70 5.10 -3.04
N CYS A 281 9.32 6.33 -3.41
CA CYS A 281 9.96 7.55 -2.91
C CYS A 281 9.92 7.62 -1.38
N ALA A 282 8.76 7.40 -0.76
CA ALA A 282 8.60 7.46 0.68
C ALA A 282 9.44 6.38 1.41
N ARG A 283 9.58 5.18 0.83
CA ARG A 283 10.49 4.14 1.34
C ARG A 283 11.96 4.57 1.23
N GLU A 284 12.38 5.16 0.12
CA GLU A 284 13.75 5.64 -0.04
C GLU A 284 14.08 6.77 0.95
N ILE A 285 13.16 7.72 1.15
CA ILE A 285 13.26 8.79 2.15
C ILE A 285 13.37 8.21 3.57
N SER A 286 12.52 7.25 3.94
CA SER A 286 12.59 6.57 5.25
C SER A 286 13.95 5.89 5.49
N ASN A 287 14.55 5.34 4.42
CA ASN A 287 15.89 4.76 4.45
C ASN A 287 17.02 5.79 4.34
N LYS A 288 16.72 7.10 4.38
CA LYS A 288 17.68 8.21 4.25
C LYS A 288 18.43 8.20 2.90
N ARG A 289 17.83 7.64 1.86
CA ARG A 289 18.36 7.62 0.49
C ARG A 289 17.69 8.73 -0.31
N TYR A 290 18.30 9.91 -0.29
CA TYR A 290 17.73 11.12 -0.94
C TYR A 290 18.14 11.29 -2.40
N LYS A 291 19.07 10.47 -2.89
CA LYS A 291 19.41 10.35 -4.30
C LYS A 291 19.31 8.89 -4.66
N SER A 292 18.26 8.52 -5.40
CA SER A 292 17.97 7.13 -5.72
C SER A 292 17.81 6.96 -7.23
N GLU A 293 18.28 5.83 -7.74
CA GLU A 293 18.37 5.58 -9.18
C GLU A 293 17.54 4.35 -9.57
N ILE A 294 16.87 4.41 -10.71
CA ILE A 294 16.17 3.28 -11.31
C ILE A 294 16.50 3.23 -12.79
N ASN A 295 16.96 2.09 -13.29
CA ASN A 295 17.17 1.92 -14.73
C ASN A 295 15.86 2.13 -15.50
N ALA A 296 15.93 2.79 -16.65
CA ALA A 296 14.77 3.16 -17.45
C ALA A 296 13.99 1.96 -18.00
N ASP A 297 14.67 0.84 -18.25
CA ASP A 297 14.08 -0.45 -18.63
C ASP A 297 13.30 -1.12 -17.49
N LYS A 298 13.74 -0.92 -16.23
CA LYS A 298 13.12 -1.51 -15.03
C LYS A 298 11.94 -0.69 -14.50
N LEU A 299 11.98 0.63 -14.63
CA LEU A 299 10.95 1.51 -14.07
C LEU A 299 9.52 1.13 -14.49
N PRO A 300 9.21 0.76 -15.75
CA PRO A 300 7.87 0.30 -16.13
C PRO A 300 7.37 -0.91 -15.31
N TYR A 301 8.24 -1.86 -14.98
CA TYR A 301 7.90 -3.04 -14.19
C TYR A 301 7.68 -2.67 -12.72
N VAL A 302 8.53 -1.80 -12.17
CA VAL A 302 8.35 -1.23 -10.82
C VAL A 302 6.96 -0.59 -10.73
N LEU A 303 6.59 0.24 -11.70
CA LEU A 303 5.30 0.95 -11.75
C LEU A 303 4.10 0.09 -12.19
N LYS A 304 4.26 -1.24 -12.28
CA LYS A 304 3.17 -2.18 -12.58
C LYS A 304 2.54 -1.97 -13.96
N LEU A 305 3.35 -1.59 -14.95
CA LEU A 305 2.91 -1.34 -16.33
C LEU A 305 3.00 -2.59 -17.23
N ASP A 306 2.98 -3.79 -16.65
CA ASP A 306 3.14 -5.08 -17.34
C ASP A 306 2.26 -5.22 -18.58
N LYS A 307 0.98 -4.82 -18.47
CA LYS A 307 0.03 -4.83 -19.58
C LYS A 307 0.51 -3.99 -20.76
N TYR A 308 1.00 -2.77 -20.50
CA TYR A 308 1.47 -1.88 -21.55
C TYR A 308 2.80 -2.34 -22.14
N ILE A 309 3.63 -3.02 -21.34
CA ILE A 309 4.86 -3.66 -21.80
C ILE A 309 4.53 -4.79 -22.78
N GLN A 310 3.62 -5.70 -22.40
CA GLN A 310 3.16 -6.81 -23.25
C GLN A 310 2.54 -6.30 -24.55
N GLU A 311 1.73 -5.25 -24.48
CA GLU A 311 1.10 -4.61 -25.63
C GLU A 311 2.03 -3.64 -26.39
N SER A 312 3.31 -3.54 -25.99
CA SER A 312 4.31 -2.65 -26.62
C SER A 312 3.89 -1.17 -26.73
N ARG A 313 3.07 -0.66 -25.80
CA ARG A 313 2.54 0.72 -25.81
C ARG A 313 3.54 1.75 -25.26
N ARG A 314 4.69 1.89 -25.92
CA ARG A 314 5.83 2.73 -25.46
C ARG A 314 5.44 4.17 -25.11
N LYS A 315 4.65 4.84 -25.95
CA LYS A 315 4.17 6.21 -25.69
C LYS A 315 3.34 6.28 -24.40
N LEU A 316 2.43 5.33 -24.19
CA LEU A 316 1.58 5.30 -23.00
C LEU A 316 2.38 5.00 -21.74
N ILE A 317 3.39 4.12 -21.82
CA ILE A 317 4.33 3.86 -20.72
C ILE A 317 5.03 5.16 -20.33
N GLN A 318 5.61 5.86 -21.30
CA GLN A 318 6.33 7.11 -21.08
C GLN A 318 5.45 8.17 -20.43
N THR A 319 4.27 8.44 -21.01
CA THR A 319 3.31 9.40 -20.46
C THR A 319 2.83 9.01 -19.06
N THR A 320 2.68 7.70 -18.78
CA THR A 320 2.28 7.23 -17.44
C THR A 320 3.39 7.48 -16.41
N ILE A 321 4.66 7.27 -16.78
CA ILE A 321 5.82 7.58 -15.94
C ILE A 321 5.88 9.08 -15.66
N GLU A 322 5.81 9.91 -16.69
CA GLU A 322 5.86 11.38 -16.56
C GLU A 322 4.76 11.91 -15.64
N ASN A 323 3.53 11.42 -15.80
CA ASN A 323 2.41 11.77 -14.93
C ASN A 323 2.62 11.34 -13.48
N ALA A 324 3.19 10.14 -13.25
CA ALA A 324 3.49 9.66 -11.91
C ALA A 324 4.59 10.50 -11.25
N VAL A 325 5.64 10.84 -11.99
CA VAL A 325 6.72 11.74 -11.55
C VAL A 325 6.15 13.10 -11.19
N GLN A 326 5.36 13.71 -12.07
CA GLN A 326 4.79 15.04 -11.83
C GLN A 326 3.88 15.05 -10.60
N ALA A 327 3.06 14.01 -10.41
CA ALA A 327 2.26 13.86 -9.19
C ALA A 327 3.13 13.77 -7.93
N CYS A 328 4.25 13.03 -7.97
CA CYS A 328 5.17 12.93 -6.83
C CYS A 328 5.98 14.21 -6.60
N LYS A 329 6.29 14.98 -7.65
CA LYS A 329 6.83 16.35 -7.51
C LYS A 329 5.83 17.27 -6.84
N ASN A 330 4.58 17.26 -7.31
CA ASN A 330 3.50 18.06 -6.75
C ASN A 330 3.24 17.69 -5.28
N LEU A 331 3.30 16.41 -4.91
CA LEU A 331 3.21 15.96 -3.51
C LEU A 331 4.38 16.43 -2.62
N GLY A 332 5.48 16.89 -3.21
CA GLY A 332 6.69 17.27 -2.48
C GLY A 332 7.61 16.10 -2.14
N LEU A 333 7.43 14.92 -2.74
CA LEU A 333 8.30 13.76 -2.57
C LEU A 333 9.58 13.86 -3.42
N ILE A 334 9.43 14.35 -4.65
CA ILE A 334 10.51 14.51 -5.63
C ILE A 334 10.82 15.99 -5.79
N LEU A 335 12.07 16.38 -5.57
CA LEU A 335 12.56 17.74 -5.85
C LEU A 335 12.94 17.86 -7.33
N ASP A 336 13.70 16.88 -7.83
CA ASP A 336 14.18 16.85 -9.20
C ASP A 336 14.34 15.43 -9.73
N VAL A 337 14.32 15.29 -11.06
CA VAL A 337 14.57 14.03 -11.75
C VAL A 337 15.31 14.27 -13.05
N SER A 338 16.43 13.58 -13.24
CA SER A 338 17.21 13.59 -14.47
C SER A 338 17.24 12.20 -15.13
N LEU A 339 17.40 12.18 -16.45
CA LEU A 339 17.71 10.96 -17.19
C LEU A 339 19.21 10.97 -17.51
N GLU A 340 19.95 10.01 -16.97
CA GLU A 340 21.41 9.94 -17.10
C GLU A 340 21.83 8.62 -17.76
N ALA A 341 22.96 8.65 -18.49
CA ALA A 341 23.59 7.43 -18.97
C ALA A 341 24.35 6.75 -17.82
N GLY A 342 24.09 5.47 -17.61
CA GLY A 342 24.82 4.61 -16.68
C GLY A 342 26.20 4.21 -17.24
N LYS A 343 27.03 3.61 -16.38
CA LYS A 343 28.42 3.21 -16.72
C LYS A 343 28.54 2.29 -17.93
N ALA A 344 27.52 1.47 -18.21
CA ALA A 344 27.48 0.56 -19.36
C ALA A 344 26.51 1.04 -20.47
N GLY A 345 26.18 2.33 -20.49
CA GLY A 345 25.34 2.95 -21.52
C GLY A 345 23.83 2.81 -21.28
N GLN A 346 23.38 2.04 -20.29
CA GLN A 346 21.95 1.98 -19.96
C GLN A 346 21.44 3.31 -19.40
N LEU A 347 20.28 3.77 -19.85
CA LEU A 347 19.63 4.95 -19.29
C LEU A 347 19.05 4.67 -17.90
N LYS A 348 19.19 5.61 -16.99
CA LYS A 348 18.62 5.56 -15.64
C LYS A 348 17.93 6.87 -15.30
N TYR A 349 16.82 6.76 -14.56
CA TYR A 349 16.21 7.87 -13.86
C TYR A 349 16.94 8.09 -12.55
N VAL A 350 17.38 9.32 -12.30
CA VAL A 350 18.02 9.73 -11.05
C VAL A 350 17.08 10.68 -10.35
N PHE A 351 16.51 10.24 -9.22
CA PHE A 351 15.55 11.00 -8.43
C PHE A 351 16.25 11.68 -7.26
N THR A 352 16.09 13.00 -7.18
CA THR A 352 16.45 13.80 -6.00
C THR A 352 15.19 13.93 -5.13
N LEU A 353 15.21 13.30 -3.96
CA LEU A 353 14.05 13.18 -3.07
C LEU A 353 14.11 14.24 -1.95
N ASN A 354 12.93 14.65 -1.48
CA ASN A 354 12.81 15.62 -0.40
C ASN A 354 13.07 14.97 0.96
N LYS A 355 14.18 15.37 1.60
CA LYS A 355 14.55 14.91 2.94
C LYS A 355 13.58 15.36 4.05
N ASP A 356 12.85 16.46 3.82
CA ASP A 356 11.99 17.11 4.79
C ASP A 356 10.50 16.73 4.61
N TYR A 357 10.22 15.73 3.76
CA TYR A 357 8.88 15.21 3.51
C TYR A 357 8.23 14.56 4.75
#